data_AF-A0A3N4IUP0-F1
#
_entry.id   AF-A0A3N4IUP0-F1
#
_cell.length_a   1.000
_cell.length_b   1.000
_cell.length_c   1.000
_cell.angle_alpha   90.00
_cell.angle_beta   90.00
_cell.angle_gamma   90.00
#
_symmetry.space_group_name_H-M   'P 1'
#
loop_
_entity.id
_entity.type
_entity.pdbx_description
1 polymer ?
#
loop_
_entity_poly.entity_id
_entity_poly.type
_entity_poly.pdbx_seq_one_letter_code
_entity_poly.pdbx_strand_id
1 'polypeptide(L)'
;MQGAYEDAVTALFASLDRVEALLKASTGPYLLGEKLTEADVRLYPTIIRFDPVGNEKLIMKSYPAIHKWLRHLYWEVPAFKETTNFEHIKKINPTGVTPLGPLPHILPLEG
;
A
#
# COMPACT_ATOMS: atom_id res chain seq x y z
N MET A 1 -14.45 -15.41 19.15
CA MET A 1 -13.35 -14.47 18.85
C MET A 1 -12.69 -14.71 17.49
N GLN A 2 -12.94 -15.84 16.79
CA GLN A 2 -12.40 -16.07 15.45
C GLN A 2 -13.18 -15.33 14.33
N GLY A 3 -14.53 -15.35 14.37
CA GLY A 3 -15.35 -14.77 13.30
C GLY A 3 -15.13 -13.27 13.03
N ALA A 4 -14.96 -12.45 14.07
CA ALA A 4 -14.72 -11.01 13.90
C ALA A 4 -13.37 -10.69 13.22
N TYR A 5 -12.36 -11.55 13.39
CA TYR A 5 -11.08 -11.43 12.70
C TYR A 5 -11.21 -11.81 11.23
N GLU A 6 -11.88 -12.93 10.94
CA GLU A 6 -12.16 -13.39 9.57
C GLU A 6 -13.00 -12.38 8.78
N ASP A 7 -14.02 -11.80 9.41
CA ASP A 7 -14.84 -10.74 8.83
C ASP A 7 -14.02 -9.48 8.52
N ALA A 8 -13.13 -9.07 9.43
CA ALA A 8 -12.28 -7.90 9.24
C ALA A 8 -11.25 -8.11 8.11
N VAL A 9 -10.64 -9.28 8.03
CA VAL A 9 -9.70 -9.64 6.94
C VAL A 9 -10.44 -9.69 5.60
N THR A 10 -11.64 -10.26 5.57
CA THR A 10 -12.47 -10.32 4.35
C THR A 10 -12.85 -8.92 3.88
N ALA A 11 -13.31 -8.06 4.79
CA ALA A 11 -13.67 -6.67 4.48
C ALA A 11 -12.47 -5.84 4.01
N LEU A 12 -11.27 -6.10 4.55
CA LEU A 12 -10.03 -5.47 4.14
C LEU A 12 -9.72 -5.81 2.67
N PHE A 13 -9.69 -7.10 2.31
CA PHE A 13 -9.39 -7.50 0.94
C PHE A 13 -10.46 -7.06 -0.06
N ALA A 14 -11.75 -7.13 0.30
CA ALA A 14 -12.82 -6.57 -0.52
C ALA A 14 -12.67 -5.05 -0.76
N SER A 15 -12.07 -4.32 0.20
CA SER A 15 -11.77 -2.90 0.05
C SER A 15 -10.57 -2.67 -0.87
N LEU A 16 -9.53 -3.49 -0.78
CA LEU A 16 -8.40 -3.45 -1.71
C LEU A 16 -8.83 -3.78 -3.15
N ASP A 17 -9.72 -4.76 -3.35
CA ASP A 17 -10.28 -5.08 -4.66
C ASP A 17 -11.01 -3.88 -5.29
N ARG A 18 -11.76 -3.13 -4.47
CA ARG A 18 -12.43 -1.89 -4.92
C ARG A 18 -11.43 -0.79 -5.30
N VAL A 19 -10.39 -0.59 -4.50
CA VAL A 19 -9.34 0.40 -4.79
C VAL A 19 -8.59 0.03 -6.07
N GLU A 20 -8.26 -1.24 -6.25
CA GLU A 20 -7.63 -1.76 -7.47
C GLU A 20 -8.51 -1.49 -8.71
N ALA A 21 -9.83 -1.70 -8.61
CA ALA A 21 -10.76 -1.40 -9.69
C ALA A 21 -10.83 0.11 -10.00
N LEU A 22 -10.83 0.97 -8.97
CA LEU A 22 -10.82 2.43 -9.14
C LEU A 22 -9.53 2.89 -9.85
N LEU A 23 -8.37 2.39 -9.44
CA LEU A 23 -7.10 2.73 -10.07
C LEU A 23 -6.98 2.20 -11.50
N LYS A 24 -7.57 1.03 -11.80
CA LYS A 24 -7.66 0.52 -13.18
C LYS A 24 -8.54 1.40 -14.08
N ALA A 25 -9.59 1.99 -13.52
CA ALA A 25 -10.49 2.89 -14.23
C ALA A 25 -9.99 4.34 -14.28
N SER A 26 -8.98 4.70 -13.48
CA SER A 26 -8.41 6.04 -13.44
C SER A 26 -7.72 6.40 -14.75
N THR A 27 -7.93 7.62 -15.22
CA THR A 27 -7.30 8.15 -16.45
C THR A 27 -5.92 8.76 -16.18
N GLY A 28 -5.48 8.81 -14.92
CA GLY A 28 -4.20 9.40 -14.53
C GLY A 28 -3.49 8.60 -13.45
N PRO A 29 -2.37 9.12 -12.92
CA PRO A 29 -1.54 8.36 -12.00
C PRO A 29 -2.06 8.35 -10.55
N TYR A 30 -3.15 9.07 -10.26
CA TYR A 30 -3.77 9.19 -8.93
C TYR A 30 -5.12 8.47 -8.86
N LEU A 31 -5.65 8.32 -7.65
CA LEU A 31 -6.88 7.57 -7.38
C LEU A 31 -8.11 8.11 -8.13
N LEU A 32 -8.18 9.43 -8.32
CA LEU A 32 -9.31 10.13 -8.95
C LEU A 32 -8.94 10.79 -10.28
N GLY A 33 -7.88 10.33 -10.95
CA GLY A 33 -7.46 10.80 -12.26
C GLY A 33 -6.09 11.50 -12.26
N GLU A 34 -6.00 12.67 -12.86
CA GLU A 34 -4.74 13.37 -13.16
C GLU A 34 -4.17 14.19 -12.00
N LYS A 35 -4.98 14.48 -10.97
CA LYS A 35 -4.59 15.35 -9.86
C LYS A 35 -4.48 14.56 -8.57
N LEU A 36 -3.42 14.85 -7.81
CA LEU A 36 -3.28 14.37 -6.44
C LEU A 36 -4.40 14.96 -5.58
N THR A 37 -5.05 14.11 -4.79
CA THR A 37 -6.11 14.52 -3.86
C THR A 37 -5.83 14.05 -2.44
N GLU A 38 -6.62 14.53 -1.49
CA GLU A 38 -6.56 14.03 -0.11
C GLU A 38 -6.85 12.52 -0.02
N ALA A 39 -7.59 11.95 -0.97
CA ALA A 39 -7.87 10.52 -1.00
C ALA A 39 -6.57 9.71 -1.18
N ASP A 40 -5.67 10.16 -2.04
CA ASP A 40 -4.35 9.55 -2.23
C ASP A 40 -3.51 9.66 -0.94
N VAL A 41 -3.48 10.85 -0.34
CA VAL A 41 -2.73 11.13 0.89
C VAL A 41 -3.20 10.26 2.05
N ARG A 42 -4.51 10.03 2.18
CA ARG A 42 -5.09 9.17 3.23
C ARG A 42 -4.88 7.69 2.96
N LEU A 43 -4.94 7.26 1.71
CA LEU A 43 -4.76 5.85 1.34
C LEU A 43 -3.29 5.42 1.44
N TYR A 44 -2.36 6.27 1.01
CA TYR A 44 -0.93 5.98 0.94
C TYR A 44 -0.34 5.39 2.23
N PRO A 45 -0.52 5.98 3.44
CA PRO A 45 0.09 5.46 4.64
C PRO A 45 -0.38 4.04 4.99
N THR A 46 -1.59 3.67 4.57
CA THR A 46 -2.12 2.31 4.76
C THR A 46 -1.41 1.34 3.83
N ILE A 47 -1.32 1.67 2.53
CA ILE A 47 -0.76 0.78 1.51
C ILE A 47 0.76 0.64 1.64
N ILE A 48 1.50 1.73 1.89
CA ILE A 48 2.96 1.71 2.00
C ILE A 48 3.48 0.81 3.13
N ARG A 49 2.65 0.57 4.16
CA ARG A 49 2.97 -0.28 5.31
C ARG A 49 2.59 -1.74 5.09
N PHE A 50 1.76 -2.05 4.08
CA PHE A 50 1.10 -3.34 3.93
C PHE A 50 2.08 -4.51 3.70
N ASP A 51 3.01 -4.36 2.75
CA ASP A 51 4.00 -5.40 2.44
C ASP A 51 5.09 -5.51 3.52
N PRO A 52 5.66 -4.40 4.04
CA PRO A 52 6.67 -4.45 5.10
C PRO A 52 6.22 -5.12 6.41
N VAL A 53 4.93 -5.02 6.77
CA VAL A 53 4.40 -5.63 8.00
C VAL A 53 3.95 -7.09 7.83
N GLY A 54 3.99 -7.63 6.60
CA GLY A 54 3.70 -9.04 6.32
C GLY A 54 2.21 -9.39 6.40
N ASN A 55 1.57 -9.50 5.24
CA ASN A 55 0.19 -9.98 5.09
C ASN A 55 0.15 -11.24 4.20
N GLU A 56 -0.95 -11.99 4.26
CA GLU A 56 -1.15 -13.19 3.42
C GLU A 56 -1.03 -12.87 1.91
N LYS A 57 -1.56 -11.72 1.50
CA LYS A 57 -1.42 -11.18 0.14
C LYS A 57 -0.49 -9.98 0.17
N LEU A 58 0.48 -9.95 -0.73
CA LEU A 58 1.35 -8.79 -0.94
C LEU A 58 0.75 -7.88 -2.02
N ILE A 59 0.75 -6.57 -1.78
CA ILE A 59 0.35 -5.52 -2.72
C ILE A 59 1.12 -5.68 -4.03
N MET A 60 2.44 -5.81 -3.97
CA MET A 60 3.29 -5.91 -5.15
C MET A 60 2.98 -7.12 -6.06
N LYS A 61 2.35 -8.18 -5.53
CA LYS A 61 2.01 -9.40 -6.29
C LYS A 61 0.53 -9.47 -6.68
N SER A 62 -0.35 -8.94 -5.83
CA SER A 62 -1.80 -9.20 -5.92
C SER A 62 -2.58 -8.04 -6.52
N TYR A 63 -2.03 -6.82 -6.45
CA TYR A 63 -2.74 -5.60 -6.83
C TYR A 63 -1.85 -4.71 -7.73
N PRO A 64 -1.72 -5.05 -9.03
CA PRO A 64 -0.80 -4.36 -9.93
C PRO A 64 -1.11 -2.87 -10.12
N ALA A 65 -2.39 -2.46 -10.13
CA ALA A 65 -2.74 -1.05 -10.27
C ALA A 65 -2.41 -0.26 -8.99
N ILE A 66 -2.73 -0.82 -7.81
CA ILE A 66 -2.30 -0.27 -6.51
C ILE A 66 -0.77 -0.17 -6.45
N HIS A 67 -0.05 -1.21 -6.86
CA HIS A 67 1.40 -1.21 -6.81
C HIS A 67 2.02 -0.17 -7.76
N LYS A 68 1.45 0.00 -8.97
CA LYS A 68 1.85 1.08 -9.88
C LYS A 68 1.62 2.47 -9.28
N TRP A 69 0.44 2.71 -8.70
CA TRP A 69 0.09 3.95 -8.00
C TRP A 69 1.03 4.23 -6.81
N LEU A 70 1.31 3.21 -5.99
CA LEU A 70 2.20 3.31 -4.84
C LEU A 70 3.62 3.70 -5.25
N ARG A 71 4.16 3.07 -6.30
CA ARG A 71 5.47 3.39 -6.85
C ARG A 71 5.52 4.81 -7.41
N HIS A 72 4.48 5.24 -8.13
CA HIS A 72 4.40 6.61 -8.62
C HIS A 72 4.48 7.61 -7.47
N LEU A 73 3.63 7.47 -6.44
CA LEU A 73 3.66 8.38 -5.30
C LEU A 73 5.02 8.36 -4.58
N TYR A 74 5.57 7.18 -4.29
CA TYR A 74 6.82 7.07 -3.54
C TYR A 74 8.05 7.58 -4.32
N TRP A 75 8.13 7.37 -5.63
CA TRP A 75 9.33 7.72 -6.40
C TRP A 75 9.25 9.09 -7.07
N GLU A 76 8.07 9.50 -7.55
CA GLU A 76 7.90 10.72 -8.34
C GLU A 76 7.45 11.93 -7.51
N VAL A 77 6.89 11.73 -6.32
CA VAL A 77 6.41 12.82 -5.45
C VAL A 77 7.27 12.88 -4.18
N PRO A 78 8.23 13.81 -4.08
CA PRO A 78 9.25 13.81 -3.01
C PRO A 78 8.69 13.73 -1.59
N ALA A 79 7.58 14.43 -1.32
CA ALA A 79 6.96 14.47 0.00
C ALA A 79 6.59 13.07 0.54
N PHE A 80 6.17 12.13 -0.33
CA PHE A 80 5.83 10.78 0.11
C PHE A 80 7.08 9.98 0.48
N LYS A 81 8.16 10.11 -0.31
CA LYS A 81 9.44 9.45 -0.05
C LYS A 81 10.08 9.94 1.25
N GLU A 82 10.20 11.25 1.38
CA GLU A 82 10.88 11.91 2.50
C GLU A 82 10.20 11.66 3.84
N THR A 83 8.89 11.37 3.82
CA THR A 83 8.10 11.08 5.02
C THR A 83 7.93 9.57 5.29
N THR A 84 8.53 8.70 4.46
CA THR A 84 8.43 7.24 4.62
C THR A 84 9.73 6.67 5.18
N ASN A 85 9.69 6.19 6.42
CA ASN A 85 10.81 5.51 7.06
C ASN A 85 10.43 4.05 7.39
N PHE A 86 10.95 3.10 6.60
CA PHE A 86 10.63 1.68 6.75
C PHE A 86 11.16 1.07 8.05
N GLU A 87 12.30 1.54 8.56
CA GLU A 87 12.82 1.11 9.86
C GLU A 87 11.88 1.51 10.99
N HIS A 88 11.32 2.72 10.95
CA HIS A 88 10.33 3.17 11.92
C HIS A 88 9.01 2.42 11.78
N ILE A 89 8.54 2.18 10.55
CA ILE A 89 7.32 1.41 10.27
C ILE A 89 7.42 0.00 10.88
N LYS A 90 8.55 -0.68 10.68
CA LYS A 90 8.78 -2.04 11.14
C LYS A 90 8.91 -2.17 12.65
N LYS A 91 9.37 -1.12 13.34
CA LYS A 91 9.50 -1.08 14.81
C LYS A 91 8.16 -1.02 15.54
N ILE A 92 7.09 -0.58 14.88
CA ILE A 92 5.73 -0.53 15.45
C ILE A 92 5.07 -1.91 15.29
N ASN A 93 5.76 -2.96 15.73
CA ASN A 93 5.18 -4.30 15.83
C ASN A 93 5.04 -4.72 17.30
N PRO A 94 3.80 -4.80 17.84
CA PRO A 94 3.54 -5.20 19.22
C PRO A 94 4.13 -6.56 19.60
N THR A 95 4.34 -7.46 18.64
CA THR A 95 4.86 -8.80 18.91
C THR A 95 6.38 -8.85 18.99
N GLY A 96 7.09 -7.76 18.67
CA GLY A 96 8.56 -7.70 18.65
C GLY A 96 9.23 -8.52 17.55
N VAL A 97 8.46 -9.31 16.78
CA VAL A 97 8.95 -10.11 15.66
C VAL A 97 8.93 -9.23 14.42
N THR A 98 10.02 -8.56 14.10
CA THR A 98 10.10 -7.75 12.87
C THR A 98 9.89 -8.65 11.65
N PRO A 99 8.77 -8.53 10.92
CA PRO A 99 8.59 -9.27 9.68
C PRO A 99 9.68 -8.78 8.72
N LEU A 100 10.41 -9.72 8.10
CA LEU A 100 11.44 -9.32 7.13
C LEU A 100 10.82 -8.50 5.99
N GLY A 101 9.56 -8.81 5.65
CA GLY A 101 8.87 -8.28 4.49
C GLY A 101 9.64 -8.61 3.20
N PRO A 102 9.05 -8.40 2.02
CA PRO A 102 9.83 -8.44 0.80
C PRO A 102 10.84 -7.27 0.78
N LEU A 103 12.05 -7.56 0.28
CA LEU A 103 13.07 -6.57 -0.07
C LEU A 103 13.24 -6.57 -1.59
N PRO A 104 13.34 -5.39 -2.24
CA PRO A 104 13.18 -4.05 -1.65
C PRO A 104 11.74 -3.79 -1.17
N HIS A 105 11.55 -2.87 -0.22
CA HIS A 105 10.21 -2.54 0.32
C HIS A 105 9.28 -1.91 -0.71
N ILE A 106 9.85 -1.18 -1.67
CA ILE A 106 9.16 -0.65 -2.84
C ILE A 106 10.04 -0.94 -4.04
N LEU A 107 9.48 -1.56 -5.06
CA LEU A 107 10.19 -1.83 -6.30
C LEU A 107 10.47 -0.51 -7.03
N PRO A 108 11.62 -0.38 -7.71
CA PRO A 108 11.89 0.80 -8.53
C PRO A 108 10.80 0.98 -9.61
N LEU A 109 10.72 2.19 -10.17
CA LEU A 109 9.89 2.43 -11.33
C LEU A 109 10.35 1.51 -12.47
N GLU A 110 9.40 0.91 -13.17
CA GLU A 110 9.70 0.25 -14.43
C GLU A 110 10.22 1.31 -15.41
N GLY A 111 11.39 1.05 -15.99
CA GLY A 111 11.96 1.85 -17.07
C GLY A 111 11.33 1.51 -18.41
#